data_AF-A0A1E1GA91-F1
#
_entry.id   AF-A0A1E1GA91-F1
#
_cell.length_a   1.000
_cell.length_b   1.000
_cell.length_c   1.000
_cell.angle_alpha   90.00
_cell.angle_beta   90.00
_cell.angle_gamma   90.00
#
_symmetry.space_group_name_H-M   'P 1'
#
loop_
_entity.id
_entity.type
_entity.pdbx_description
1 polymer ?
#
loop_
_entity_poly.entity_id
_entity_poly.type
_entity_poly.pdbx_seq_one_letter_code
_entity_poly.pdbx_strand_id
1 'polypeptide(L)'
;MVRKKTLLIIIGIILLFGGYYSWKVYQDSTRVIIPLESLQVKVIKTDKDYSISAKADLDNFEQISNYQAIQIGNDVYLYFMKTKAIFTKTTVDTDLSNILVGDTTQAINNIYVVSGDDIVVRFNDSRYNHIDVLKYTDKKLLLRLN
;
A
#
# COMPACT_ATOMS: atom_id res chain seq x y z
N MET A 1 32.06 -33.48 17.56
CA MET A 1 32.03 -32.06 17.12
C MET A 1 31.03 -31.81 15.99
N VAL A 2 31.01 -32.64 14.93
CA VAL A 2 30.13 -32.45 13.75
C VAL A 2 28.64 -32.35 14.12
N ARG A 3 28.12 -33.24 14.98
CA ARG A 3 26.71 -33.22 15.42
C ARG A 3 26.29 -31.92 16.15
N LYS A 4 27.18 -31.32 16.95
CA LYS A 4 26.92 -30.04 17.63
C LYS A 4 26.87 -28.87 16.63
N LYS A 5 27.76 -28.88 15.62
CA LYS A 5 27.76 -27.87 14.55
C LYS A 5 26.49 -27.97 13.69
N THR A 6 26.07 -29.19 13.33
CA THR A 6 24.83 -29.41 12.56
C THR A 6 23.59 -28.93 13.32
N LEU A 7 23.50 -29.19 14.63
CA LEU A 7 22.37 -28.73 15.45
C LEU A 7 22.30 -27.19 15.50
N LEU A 8 23.43 -26.52 15.68
CA LEU A 8 23.50 -25.05 15.69
C LEU A 8 23.06 -24.45 14.34
N ILE A 9 23.42 -25.09 13.23
CA ILE A 9 22.99 -24.66 11.88
C ILE A 9 21.47 -24.77 11.74
N ILE A 10 20.88 -25.90 12.16
CA ILE A 10 19.42 -26.11 12.10
C ILE A 10 18.69 -25.06 12.95
N ILE A 11 19.16 -24.82 14.18
CA ILE A 11 18.59 -23.78 15.05
C ILE A 11 18.72 -22.40 14.40
N GLY A 12 19.86 -22.08 13.82
CA GLY A 12 20.08 -20.82 13.09
C GLY A 12 19.08 -20.64 11.95
N ILE A 13 18.83 -21.70 11.16
CA ILE A 13 17.83 -21.68 10.08
C ILE A 13 16.43 -21.45 10.66
N ILE A 14 16.02 -22.19 11.68
CA ILE A 14 14.70 -22.04 12.31
C ILE A 14 14.51 -20.62 12.85
N LEU A 15 15.51 -20.04 13.50
CA LEU A 15 15.45 -18.67 14.01
C LEU A 15 15.37 -17.64 12.87
N LEU A 16 16.10 -17.85 11.77
CA LEU A 16 16.04 -16.95 10.61
C LEU A 16 14.67 -16.98 9.94
N PHE A 17 14.15 -18.17 9.65
CA PHE A 17 12.82 -18.32 9.04
C PHE A 17 11.72 -17.86 10.00
N GLY A 18 11.76 -18.29 11.25
CA GLY A 18 10.79 -17.89 12.27
C GLY A 18 10.79 -16.38 12.51
N GLY A 19 11.97 -15.77 12.57
CA GLY A 19 12.12 -14.31 12.67
C GLY A 19 11.55 -13.59 11.46
N TYR A 20 11.83 -14.07 10.25
CA TYR A 20 11.28 -13.50 9.01
C TYR A 20 9.74 -13.54 8.99
N TYR A 21 9.13 -14.69 9.30
CA TYR A 21 7.68 -14.83 9.32
C TYR A 21 7.04 -14.00 10.43
N SER A 22 7.59 -14.03 11.64
CA SER A 22 7.10 -13.23 12.77
C SER A 22 7.15 -11.75 12.45
N TRP A 23 8.23 -11.30 11.79
CA TRP A 23 8.36 -9.93 11.33
C TRP A 23 7.31 -9.56 10.29
N LYS A 24 7.06 -10.44 9.31
CA LYS A 24 5.99 -10.22 8.31
C LYS A 24 4.61 -10.12 8.95
N VAL A 25 4.27 -11.03 9.85
CA VAL A 25 2.98 -10.99 10.59
C VAL A 25 2.86 -9.70 11.39
N TYR A 26 3.93 -9.27 12.06
CA TYR A 26 3.97 -8.01 12.78
C TYR A 26 3.74 -6.79 11.87
N GLN A 27 4.44 -6.71 10.72
CA GLN A 27 4.21 -5.65 9.73
C GLN A 27 2.73 -5.62 9.32
N ASP A 28 2.18 -6.78 8.97
CA ASP A 28 0.82 -6.86 8.48
C ASP A 28 -0.21 -6.44 9.54
N SER A 29 0.04 -6.75 10.81
CA SER A 29 -0.80 -6.29 11.94
C SER A 29 -0.75 -4.79 12.21
N THR A 30 0.28 -4.09 11.72
CA THR A 30 0.45 -2.65 11.90
C THR A 30 0.12 -1.85 10.65
N ARG A 31 -0.44 -2.50 9.62
CA ARG A 31 -0.85 -1.82 8.38
C ARG A 31 -2.04 -0.92 8.65
N VAL A 32 -1.88 0.36 8.35
CA VAL A 32 -2.92 1.37 8.46
C VAL A 32 -2.86 2.30 7.25
N ILE A 33 -3.96 2.95 6.89
CA ILE A 33 -3.92 3.98 5.84
C ILE A 33 -3.17 5.19 6.37
N ILE A 34 -2.50 5.90 5.46
CA ILE A 34 -1.86 7.16 5.74
C ILE A 34 -2.93 8.27 5.68
N PRO A 35 -3.15 9.02 6.77
CA PRO A 35 -4.05 10.16 6.78
C PRO A 35 -3.70 11.20 5.69
N LEU A 36 -4.71 11.90 5.16
CA LEU A 36 -4.50 12.85 4.06
C LEU A 36 -3.59 14.03 4.45
N GLU A 37 -3.61 14.45 5.70
CA GLU A 37 -2.76 15.49 6.26
C GLU A 37 -1.28 15.10 6.25
N SER A 38 -0.98 13.81 6.38
CA SER A 38 0.37 13.26 6.34
C SER A 38 0.78 12.81 4.93
N LEU A 39 -0.01 13.12 3.90
CA LEU A 39 0.20 12.60 2.55
C LEU A 39 0.15 13.70 1.48
N GLN A 40 1.26 13.82 0.75
CA GLN A 40 1.34 14.66 -0.43
C GLN A 40 1.33 13.79 -1.68
N VAL A 41 0.21 13.81 -2.40
CA VAL A 41 0.05 13.08 -3.67
C VAL A 41 -0.01 14.06 -4.84
N LYS A 42 0.74 13.76 -5.89
CA LYS A 42 0.71 14.45 -7.18
C LYS A 42 0.38 13.44 -8.27
N VAL A 43 -0.46 13.87 -9.21
CA VAL A 43 -0.83 13.10 -10.40
C VAL A 43 -0.53 13.94 -11.62
N ILE A 44 0.23 13.37 -12.55
CA ILE A 44 0.65 14.04 -13.78
C ILE A 44 0.19 13.18 -14.95
N LYS A 45 -0.60 13.75 -15.86
CA LYS A 45 -0.98 13.08 -17.10
C LYS A 45 0.25 12.93 -18.01
N THR A 46 0.50 11.71 -18.46
CA THR A 46 1.52 11.38 -19.46
C THR A 46 0.84 10.99 -20.77
N ASP A 47 1.62 10.73 -21.83
CA ASP A 47 1.08 10.47 -23.18
C ASP A 47 0.10 9.28 -23.24
N LYS A 48 0.26 8.30 -22.33
CA LYS A 48 -0.53 7.06 -22.33
C LYS A 48 -1.07 6.67 -20.96
N ASP A 49 -0.77 7.43 -19.91
CA ASP A 49 -1.09 7.05 -18.53
C ASP A 49 -1.15 8.28 -17.59
N TYR A 50 -1.20 8.03 -16.29
CA TYR A 50 -1.06 9.00 -15.21
C TYR A 50 0.07 8.56 -14.30
N SER A 51 1.10 9.40 -14.18
CA SER A 51 2.18 9.20 -13.22
C SER A 51 1.74 9.69 -11.85
N ILE A 52 1.90 8.85 -10.83
CA ILE A 52 1.49 9.08 -9.45
C ILE A 52 2.76 9.13 -8.60
N SER A 53 3.00 10.29 -8.01
CA SER A 53 4.07 10.51 -7.04
C SER A 53 3.45 10.83 -5.68
N ALA A 54 3.77 10.02 -4.68
CA ALA A 54 3.34 10.24 -3.30
C ALA A 54 4.54 10.37 -2.37
N LYS A 55 4.45 11.33 -1.45
CA LYS A 55 5.36 11.48 -0.32
C LYS A 55 4.55 11.53 0.96
N ALA A 56 4.85 10.61 1.88
CA ALA A 56 4.23 10.56 3.19
C ALA A 56 5.17 11.13 4.25
N ASP A 57 4.60 11.90 5.17
CA ASP A 57 5.24 12.25 6.44
C ASP A 57 4.98 11.11 7.43
N LEU A 58 6.01 10.35 7.76
CA LEU A 58 5.90 9.10 8.52
C LEU A 58 6.79 9.19 9.76
N ASP A 59 6.33 8.53 10.83
CA ASP A 59 7.13 8.43 12.05
C ASP A 59 8.39 7.58 11.82
N ASN A 60 9.30 7.67 12.79
CA ASN A 60 10.42 6.73 12.86
C ASN A 60 9.89 5.29 12.86
N PHE A 61 10.59 4.43 12.11
CA PHE A 61 10.22 3.03 11.92
C PHE A 61 8.90 2.79 11.19
N GLU A 62 8.53 3.66 10.26
CA GLU A 62 7.39 3.47 9.36
C GLU A 62 7.80 3.50 7.89
N GLN A 63 7.07 2.78 7.06
CA GLN A 63 7.22 2.84 5.60
C GLN A 63 5.87 2.75 4.91
N ILE A 64 5.78 3.29 3.69
CA ILE A 64 4.71 2.99 2.76
C ILE A 64 4.83 1.52 2.36
N SER A 65 3.79 0.75 2.64
CA SER A 65 3.75 -0.71 2.53
C SER A 65 2.92 -1.22 1.36
N ASN A 66 1.84 -0.50 1.04
CA ASN A 66 0.92 -0.85 -0.03
C ASN A 66 0.25 0.43 -0.56
N TYR A 67 -0.04 0.45 -1.84
CA TYR A 67 -0.74 1.54 -2.51
C TYR A 67 -1.45 0.95 -3.72
N GLN A 68 -2.73 1.27 -3.89
CA GLN A 68 -3.51 0.83 -5.05
C GLN A 68 -4.49 1.92 -5.48
N ALA A 69 -4.99 1.76 -6.69
CA ALA A 69 -6.04 2.56 -7.27
C ALA A 69 -7.24 1.67 -7.61
N ILE A 70 -8.44 2.08 -7.20
CA ILE A 70 -9.66 1.36 -7.53
C ILE A 70 -10.51 2.25 -8.44
N GLN A 71 -10.90 1.76 -9.61
CA GLN A 71 -11.84 2.43 -10.49
C GLN A 71 -13.26 1.92 -10.27
N ILE A 72 -14.17 2.85 -9.99
CA ILE A 72 -15.61 2.60 -9.93
C ILE A 72 -16.27 3.57 -10.90
N GLY A 73 -16.87 3.04 -11.96
CA GLY A 73 -17.38 3.88 -13.04
C GLY A 73 -16.26 4.71 -13.69
N ASN A 74 -16.44 6.03 -13.73
CA ASN A 74 -15.47 6.97 -14.29
C ASN A 74 -14.52 7.58 -13.24
N ASP A 75 -14.61 7.16 -11.99
CA ASP A 75 -13.82 7.74 -10.90
C ASP A 75 -12.77 6.75 -10.38
N VAL A 76 -11.57 7.27 -10.11
CA VAL A 76 -10.43 6.52 -9.58
C VAL A 76 -10.14 6.97 -8.16
N TYR A 77 -9.98 6.00 -7.26
CA TYR A 77 -9.71 6.23 -5.84
C TYR A 77 -8.36 5.63 -5.46
N LEU A 78 -7.43 6.49 -5.05
CA LEU A 78 -6.07 6.16 -4.63
C LEU A 78 -5.98 6.08 -3.11
N TYR A 79 -5.41 5.01 -2.58
CA TYR A 79 -5.07 4.93 -1.16
C TYR A 79 -3.64 4.46 -0.95
N PHE A 80 -3.04 4.89 0.16
CA PHE A 80 -1.66 4.57 0.53
C PHE A 80 -1.65 4.09 1.97
N MET A 81 -1.02 2.96 2.22
CA MET A 81 -0.93 2.35 3.55
C MET A 81 0.50 2.40 4.08
N LYS A 82 0.65 2.67 5.36
CA LYS A 82 1.90 2.53 6.10
C LYS A 82 1.91 1.29 6.99
N THR A 83 3.10 0.79 7.29
CA THR A 83 3.35 -0.28 8.26
C THR A 83 4.61 0.04 9.07
N LYS A 84 4.79 -0.61 10.22
CA LYS A 84 6.05 -0.54 10.95
C LYS A 84 7.16 -1.25 10.17
N ALA A 85 8.32 -0.61 10.05
CA ALA A 85 9.46 -1.14 9.32
C ALA A 85 10.79 -0.66 9.89
N ILE A 86 11.84 -1.47 9.74
CA ILE A 86 13.20 -1.10 10.15
C ILE A 86 13.77 -0.07 9.16
N PHE A 87 13.47 -0.22 7.88
CA PHE A 87 13.87 0.72 6.83
C PHE A 87 12.68 1.58 6.45
N THR A 88 12.90 2.90 6.41
CA THR A 88 11.87 3.86 6.04
C THR A 88 11.80 3.97 4.51
N LYS A 89 10.59 3.92 3.98
CA LYS A 89 10.29 4.26 2.58
C LYS A 89 9.11 5.22 2.61
N THR A 90 9.39 6.50 2.42
CA THR A 90 8.40 7.58 2.52
C THR A 90 7.89 8.06 1.17
N THR A 91 8.45 7.55 0.07
CA THR A 91 8.08 7.95 -1.28
C THR A 91 7.65 6.76 -2.13
N VAL A 92 6.74 7.03 -3.06
CA VAL A 92 6.27 6.11 -4.09
C VAL A 92 6.16 6.89 -5.39
N ASP A 93 6.71 6.31 -6.45
CA ASP A 93 6.53 6.76 -7.82
C ASP A 93 6.06 5.55 -8.64
N THR A 94 4.90 5.68 -9.28
CA THR A 94 4.29 4.58 -10.04
C THR A 94 3.34 5.13 -11.09
N ASP A 95 3.08 4.36 -12.13
CA ASP A 95 2.05 4.68 -13.10
C ASP A 95 0.70 4.07 -12.68
N LEU A 96 -0.39 4.78 -12.98
CA LEU A 96 -1.74 4.37 -12.57
C LEU A 96 -2.06 2.97 -13.09
N SER A 97 -1.73 2.65 -14.34
CA SER A 97 -1.99 1.32 -14.93
C SER A 97 -1.41 0.14 -14.14
N ASN A 98 -0.31 0.34 -13.41
CA ASN A 98 0.34 -0.71 -12.62
C ASN A 98 -0.38 -1.01 -11.30
N ILE A 99 -1.22 -0.08 -10.84
CA ILE A 99 -1.87 -0.15 -9.53
C ILE A 99 -3.40 -0.09 -9.61
N LEU A 100 -3.94 0.05 -10.83
CA LEU A 100 -5.37 0.18 -11.10
C LEU A 100 -6.06 -1.18 -11.15
N VAL A 101 -7.14 -1.31 -10.39
CA VAL A 101 -8.06 -2.45 -10.40
C VAL A 101 -9.51 -1.94 -10.48
N GLY A 102 -10.45 -2.79 -10.92
CA GLY A 102 -11.86 -2.44 -11.05
C GLY A 102 -12.31 -2.24 -12.50
N ASP A 103 -13.15 -1.23 -12.76
CA ASP A 103 -13.79 -0.96 -14.05
C ASP A 103 -12.84 -0.35 -15.10
N THR A 104 -11.69 -0.98 -15.35
CA THR A 104 -10.57 -0.42 -16.13
C THR A 104 -10.86 -0.15 -17.61
N THR A 105 -12.02 -0.58 -18.12
CA THR A 105 -12.46 -0.31 -19.50
C THR A 105 -13.18 1.02 -19.65
N GLN A 106 -13.55 1.70 -18.55
CA GLN A 106 -14.26 2.98 -18.58
C GLN A 106 -13.29 4.16 -18.61
N ALA A 107 -13.74 5.28 -19.19
CA ALA A 107 -12.94 6.51 -19.22
C ALA A 107 -12.81 7.09 -17.81
N ILE A 108 -11.60 7.49 -17.44
CA ILE A 108 -11.32 8.14 -16.16
C ILE A 108 -11.64 9.63 -16.27
N ASN A 109 -12.57 10.10 -15.44
CA ASN A 109 -12.98 11.50 -15.33
C ASN A 109 -12.37 12.16 -14.09
N ASN A 110 -12.28 11.46 -12.97
CA ASN A 110 -11.73 12.03 -11.74
C ASN A 110 -10.75 11.08 -11.07
N ILE A 111 -9.71 11.65 -10.47
CA ILE A 111 -8.76 10.92 -9.63
C ILE A 111 -8.78 11.56 -8.25
N TYR A 112 -9.12 10.75 -7.25
CA TYR A 112 -9.18 11.11 -5.84
C TYR A 112 -8.09 10.37 -5.07
N VAL A 113 -7.59 10.99 -4.00
CA VAL A 113 -6.94 10.28 -2.90
C VAL A 113 -7.88 10.21 -1.72
N VAL A 114 -7.87 9.09 -1.04
CA VAL A 114 -8.83 8.75 0.00
C VAL A 114 -8.14 8.16 1.23
N SER A 115 -8.74 8.42 2.40
CA SER A 115 -8.31 7.94 3.71
C SER A 115 -9.51 7.64 4.61
N GLY A 116 -9.33 6.82 5.65
CA GLY A 116 -10.35 6.50 6.64
C GLY A 116 -9.93 5.38 7.60
N ASP A 117 -10.70 5.19 8.66
CA ASP A 117 -10.33 4.29 9.77
C ASP A 117 -10.72 2.81 9.52
N ASP A 118 -11.71 2.55 8.65
CA ASP A 118 -12.37 1.24 8.55
C ASP A 118 -11.90 0.38 7.36
N ILE A 119 -10.64 -0.03 7.37
CA ILE A 119 -10.10 -0.91 6.31
C ILE A 119 -9.66 -2.25 6.83
N VAL A 120 -10.53 -3.23 6.58
CA VAL A 120 -10.27 -4.63 6.84
C VAL A 120 -9.43 -5.21 5.70
N VAL A 121 -8.11 -5.20 5.86
CA VAL A 121 -7.23 -6.02 5.02
C VAL A 121 -7.46 -7.48 5.42
N ARG A 122 -8.21 -8.23 4.61
CA ARG A 122 -8.46 -9.65 4.86
C ARG A 122 -7.22 -10.46 4.45
N PHE A 123 -6.55 -11.04 5.44
CA PHE A 123 -5.31 -11.83 5.32
C PHE A 123 -5.37 -13.04 4.39
N ASN A 124 -6.55 -13.44 3.89
CA ASN A 124 -6.74 -14.78 3.33
C ASN A 124 -6.91 -14.84 1.80
N ASP A 125 -6.80 -13.73 1.08
CA ASP A 125 -6.88 -13.77 -0.38
C ASP A 125 -5.97 -12.72 -1.02
N SER A 126 -4.81 -13.17 -1.50
CA SER A 126 -3.82 -12.30 -2.15
C SER A 126 -4.35 -11.64 -3.43
N ARG A 127 -5.50 -12.10 -3.96
CA ARG A 127 -6.13 -11.56 -5.16
C ARG A 127 -7.30 -10.61 -4.86
N TYR A 128 -7.77 -10.56 -3.61
CA TYR A 128 -8.97 -9.81 -3.22
C TYR A 128 -8.82 -9.16 -1.85
N ASN A 129 -7.80 -8.30 -1.70
CA ASN A 129 -7.89 -7.20 -0.74
C ASN A 129 -8.97 -6.22 -1.24
N HIS A 130 -10.24 -6.62 -1.15
CA HIS A 130 -11.35 -5.79 -1.59
C HIS A 130 -11.59 -4.73 -0.52
N ILE A 131 -10.91 -3.61 -0.72
CA ILE A 131 -11.09 -2.42 0.10
C ILE A 131 -12.31 -1.70 -0.44
N ASP A 132 -13.33 -1.55 0.40
CA ASP A 132 -14.54 -0.82 0.07
C ASP A 132 -14.23 0.68 0.05
N VAL A 133 -13.90 1.18 -1.13
CA VAL A 133 -13.55 2.58 -1.33
C VAL A 133 -14.70 3.56 -1.10
N LEU A 134 -15.93 3.08 -0.93
CA LEU A 134 -17.07 3.94 -0.65
C LEU A 134 -17.20 4.24 0.85
N LYS A 135 -16.45 3.54 1.71
CA LYS A 135 -16.42 3.75 3.17
C LYS A 135 -15.40 4.78 3.64
N TYR A 136 -14.60 5.35 2.74
CA TYR A 136 -13.64 6.38 3.12
C TYR A 136 -14.36 7.66 3.58
N THR A 137 -14.04 8.10 4.79
CA THR A 137 -14.54 9.35 5.38
C THR A 137 -13.89 10.58 4.76
N ASP A 138 -12.62 10.47 4.35
CA ASP A 138 -11.85 11.59 3.84
C ASP A 138 -11.47 11.38 2.37
N LYS A 139 -11.75 12.40 1.54
CA LYS A 139 -11.43 12.39 0.11
C LYS A 139 -10.89 13.74 -0.35
N LYS A 140 -9.89 13.70 -1.22
CA LYS A 140 -9.32 14.88 -1.89
C LYS A 140 -9.21 14.64 -3.38
N LEU A 141 -9.79 15.54 -4.17
CA LEU A 141 -9.64 15.54 -5.63
C LEU A 141 -8.21 15.93 -5.99
N LEU A 142 -7.56 15.10 -6.82
CA LEU A 142 -6.21 15.34 -7.31
C LEU A 142 -6.21 15.82 -8.75
N LEU A 143 -7.09 15.26 -9.59
CA LEU A 143 -7.19 15.61 -10.99
C LEU A 143 -8.64 15.43 -11.48
N ARG A 144 -9.11 16.39 -12.27
CA ARG A 144 -10.35 16.30 -13.03
C ARG A 144 -10.03 16.35 -14.52
N LEU A 145 -10.52 15.35 -15.23
CA LEU A 145 -10.37 15.16 -16.66
C LEU A 145 -11.72 15.49 -17.28
N ASN A 146 -11.73 16.55 -18.09
CA ASN A 146 -12.89 16.94 -18.90
C ASN A 146 -12.87 16.19 -20.22
#